data_AF-A0A9W4B9S4-F1
#
_entry.id   AF-A0A9W4B9S4-F1
#
_cell.length_a   1.000
_cell.length_b   1.000
_cell.length_c   1.000
_cell.angle_alpha   90.00
_cell.angle_beta   90.00
_cell.angle_gamma   90.00
#
_symmetry.space_group_name_H-M   'P 1'
#
loop_
_entity.id
_entity.type
_entity.pdbx_description
1 polymer ?
#
loop_
_entity_poly.entity_id
_entity_poly.type
_entity_poly.pdbx_seq_one_letter_code
_entity_poly.pdbx_strand_id
1 'polypeptide(L)'
;MNAETLRYYERRGLLDEPPRSVGRYRAYPDSAVEVVRFVKRTQELGFSLDEIDELLHLANGGPDDCDQVRILAEVKMEELAQRILDLNRVRDSLAELVSTCEFPRRDRRCPMLSSLHTNEEGHQ
;
A
#
# COMPACT_ATOMS: atom_id res chain seq x y z
N MET A 1 12.58 9.25 6.02
CA MET A 1 12.05 9.81 4.75
C MET A 1 13.24 10.32 3.97
N ASN A 2 13.42 9.87 2.73
CA ASN A 2 14.60 10.25 1.94
C ASN A 2 14.30 11.51 1.10
N ALA A 3 15.34 12.17 0.60
CA ALA A 3 15.19 13.34 -0.27
C ALA A 3 14.52 13.01 -1.61
N GLU A 4 14.51 11.73 -2.00
CA GLU A 4 13.90 11.25 -3.23
C GLU A 4 12.38 11.19 -3.15
N THR A 5 11.81 10.84 -1.98
CA THR A 5 10.37 10.91 -1.68
C THR A 5 9.86 12.35 -1.75
N LEU A 6 10.61 13.32 -1.21
CA LEU A 6 10.24 14.74 -1.32
C LEU A 6 10.21 15.21 -2.78
N ARG A 7 11.25 14.88 -3.56
CA ARG A 7 11.28 15.19 -5.00
C ARG A 7 10.19 14.47 -5.79
N TYR A 8 9.80 13.27 -5.35
CA TYR A 8 8.70 12.53 -5.95
C TYR A 8 7.37 13.26 -5.72
N TYR A 9 7.13 13.77 -4.51
CA TYR A 9 5.96 14.59 -4.19
C TYR A 9 5.95 15.93 -4.93
N GLU A 10 7.11 16.59 -5.09
CA GLU A 10 7.25 17.79 -5.95
C GLU A 10 6.83 17.49 -7.40
N ARG A 11 7.36 16.40 -8.00
CA ARG A 11 7.06 16.04 -9.40
C ARG A 11 5.58 15.73 -9.64
N ARG A 12 4.88 15.30 -8.60
CA ARG A 12 3.45 15.02 -8.64
C ARG A 12 2.58 16.23 -8.31
N GLY A 13 3.18 17.37 -7.94
CA GLY A 13 2.43 18.56 -7.55
C GLY A 13 1.84 18.50 -6.14
N LEU A 14 2.18 17.47 -5.34
CA LEU A 14 1.71 17.35 -3.95
C LEU A 14 2.42 18.35 -3.03
N LEU A 15 3.65 18.74 -3.39
CA LEU A 15 4.43 19.75 -2.69
C LEU A 15 4.78 20.87 -3.68
N ASP A 16 4.59 22.12 -3.24
CA ASP A 16 5.07 23.27 -3.99
C ASP A 16 6.59 23.19 -4.17
N GLU A 17 7.06 23.54 -5.38
CA GLU A 17 8.49 23.63 -5.63
C GLU A 17 9.08 24.73 -4.72
N PRO A 18 10.07 24.40 -3.87
CA PRO A 18 10.65 25.39 -2.98
C PRO A 18 11.30 26.51 -3.80
N PRO A 19 11.23 27.77 -3.34
CA PRO A 19 11.86 28.88 -4.04
C PRO A 19 13.34 28.57 -4.27
N ARG A 20 13.85 28.96 -5.45
CA ARG A 20 15.26 28.74 -5.82
C ARG A 20 16.16 29.27 -4.72
N SER A 21 16.77 28.37 -3.95
CA SER A 21 17.68 28.76 -2.89
C SER A 21 19.02 29.19 -3.51
N VAL A 22 19.71 30.11 -2.84
CA VAL A 22 21.08 30.49 -3.19
C VAL A 22 22.02 29.43 -2.61
N GLY A 23 21.98 28.21 -3.16
CA GLY A 23 22.76 27.07 -2.65
C GLY A 23 22.38 25.73 -3.28
N ARG A 24 23.11 24.67 -2.91
CA ARG A 24 22.89 23.29 -3.39
C ARG A 24 21.75 22.55 -2.65
N TYR A 25 21.09 23.20 -1.68
CA TYR A 25 20.08 22.60 -0.80
C TYR A 25 18.69 23.19 -1.03
N ARG A 26 17.65 22.35 -1.08
CA ARG A 26 16.25 22.81 -1.12
C ARG A 26 15.78 23.20 0.27
N ALA A 27 15.16 24.36 0.40
CA ALA A 27 14.55 24.82 1.64
C ALA A 27 13.03 24.74 1.51
N TYR A 28 12.41 23.78 2.20
CA TYR A 28 10.96 23.62 2.20
C TYR A 28 10.31 24.48 3.29
N PRO A 29 9.13 25.08 3.03
CA PRO A 29 8.35 25.76 4.04
C PRO A 29 7.73 24.77 5.04
N ASP A 30 7.30 25.26 6.21
CA ASP A 30 6.66 24.43 7.24
C ASP A 30 5.38 23.74 6.74
N SER A 31 4.67 24.33 5.78
CA SER A 31 3.50 23.73 5.12
C SER A 31 3.82 22.39 4.42
N ALA A 32 5.04 22.23 3.91
CA ALA A 32 5.48 20.96 3.32
C ALA A 32 5.52 19.82 4.36
N VAL A 33 5.75 20.15 5.63
CA VAL A 33 5.73 19.17 6.72
C VAL A 33 4.31 18.66 6.96
N GLU A 34 3.31 19.52 6.85
CA GLU A 34 1.90 19.15 7.02
C GLU A 34 1.44 18.21 5.91
N VAL A 35 1.75 18.53 4.65
CA VAL A 35 1.48 17.64 3.51
C VAL A 35 2.17 16.29 3.69
N VAL A 36 3.45 16.29 4.07
CA VAL A 36 4.18 15.04 4.29
C VAL A 36 3.55 14.20 5.40
N ARG A 37 3.09 14.81 6.49
CA ARG A 37 2.36 14.09 7.55
C ARG A 37 1.04 13.54 7.04
N PHE A 38 0.31 14.32 6.24
CA PHE A 38 -0.93 13.90 5.60
C PHE A 38 -0.69 12.67 4.72
N VAL A 39 0.22 12.77 3.74
CA VAL A 39 0.56 11.67 2.83
C VAL A 39 0.91 10.40 3.59
N LYS A 40 1.77 10.49 4.62
CA LYS A 40 2.16 9.30 5.41
C LYS A 40 0.97 8.66 6.12
N ARG A 41 0.14 9.47 6.79
CA ARG A 41 -1.03 8.96 7.51
C ARG A 41 -2.02 8.29 6.57
N THR A 42 -2.20 8.85 5.38
CA THR A 42 -3.11 8.31 4.37
C THR A 42 -2.52 7.04 3.72
N GLN A 43 -1.21 6.95 3.53
CA GLN A 43 -0.54 5.69 3.14
C GLN A 43 -0.71 4.58 4.18
N GLU A 44 -0.64 4.90 5.48
CA GLU A 44 -0.87 3.94 6.57
C GLU A 44 -2.29 3.37 6.55
N LEU A 45 -3.26 4.11 5.98
CA LEU A 45 -4.64 3.67 5.79
C LEU A 45 -4.85 2.85 4.49
N GLY A 46 -3.79 2.63 3.70
CA GLY A 46 -3.84 1.80 2.50
C GLY A 46 -4.21 2.55 1.22
N PHE A 47 -4.27 3.88 1.24
CA PHE A 47 -4.44 4.66 0.03
C PHE A 47 -3.15 4.68 -0.81
N SER A 48 -3.34 4.58 -2.12
CA SER A 48 -2.31 4.77 -3.13
C SER A 48 -1.93 6.24 -3.26
N LEU A 49 -0.81 6.50 -3.93
CA LEU A 49 -0.34 7.86 -4.16
C LEU A 49 -1.26 8.67 -5.08
N ASP A 50 -2.01 8.00 -5.96
CA ASP A 50 -2.99 8.66 -6.84
C ASP A 50 -4.23 9.08 -6.03
N GLU A 51 -4.73 8.24 -5.13
CA GLU A 51 -5.84 8.59 -4.24
C GLU A 51 -5.46 9.67 -3.23
N ILE A 52 -4.21 9.69 -2.78
CA ILE A 52 -3.70 10.74 -1.88
C ILE A 52 -3.68 12.12 -2.56
N ASP A 53 -3.40 12.15 -3.86
CA ASP A 53 -3.45 13.36 -4.69
C ASP A 53 -4.88 13.93 -4.73
N GLU A 54 -5.85 13.06 -5.00
CA GLU A 54 -7.28 13.41 -4.96
C GLU A 54 -7.68 13.93 -3.57
N LEU A 55 -7.29 13.24 -2.50
CA LEU A 55 -7.57 13.65 -1.12
C LEU A 55 -6.91 14.99 -0.73
N LEU A 56 -5.75 15.32 -1.29
CA LEU A 56 -5.11 16.62 -1.09
C LEU A 56 -5.87 17.75 -1.80
N HIS A 57 -6.42 17.49 -2.99
CA HIS A 57 -7.27 18.48 -3.68
C HIS A 57 -8.57 18.75 -2.92
N LEU A 58 -9.14 17.74 -2.26
CA LEU A 58 -10.33 17.84 -1.43
C LEU A 58 -10.07 18.46 -0.04
N ALA A 59 -8.80 18.61 0.36
CA ALA A 59 -8.43 19.10 1.68
C ALA A 59 -8.74 20.59 1.90
N ASN A 60 -9.00 21.36 0.82
CA ASN A 60 -9.35 22.78 0.91
C ASN A 60 -10.80 23.03 1.40
N GLY A 61 -11.64 22.00 1.38
CA GLY A 61 -12.85 21.89 2.19
C GLY A 61 -14.12 22.49 1.60
N GLY A 62 -15.23 21.79 1.87
CA GLY A 62 -16.61 22.14 1.52
C GLY A 62 -17.51 20.93 1.78
N PRO A 63 -18.85 21.09 1.84
CA PRO A 63 -19.76 19.94 1.98
C PRO A 63 -19.55 18.87 0.90
N ASP A 64 -19.36 19.29 -0.35
CA ASP A 64 -19.13 18.40 -1.49
C ASP A 64 -17.80 17.63 -1.36
N ASP A 65 -16.75 18.29 -0.85
CA ASP A 65 -15.45 17.64 -0.61
C ASP A 65 -15.55 16.57 0.50
N CYS A 66 -16.33 16.84 1.56
CA CYS A 66 -16.57 15.85 2.62
C CYS A 66 -17.30 14.62 2.09
N ASP A 67 -18.27 14.80 1.18
CA ASP A 67 -18.98 13.70 0.55
C ASP A 67 -18.05 12.87 -0.35
N GLN A 68 -17.18 13.51 -1.14
CA GLN A 68 -16.21 12.82 -1.98
C GLN A 68 -15.17 12.05 -1.16
N VAL A 69 -14.64 12.64 -0.09
CA VAL A 69 -13.71 11.96 0.84
C VAL A 69 -14.37 10.73 1.47
N ARG A 70 -15.66 10.82 1.83
CA ARG A 70 -16.42 9.68 2.37
C ARG A 70 -16.50 8.55 1.34
N ILE A 71 -16.84 8.86 0.09
CA ILE A 71 -16.94 7.86 -0.98
C ILE A 71 -15.59 7.15 -1.20
N LEU A 72 -14.48 7.90 -1.25
CA LEU A 72 -13.14 7.31 -1.39
C LEU A 72 -12.80 6.38 -0.22
N ALA A 73 -13.17 6.77 1.00
CA ALA A 73 -12.95 5.93 2.18
C ALA A 73 -13.82 4.65 2.15
N GLU A 74 -15.07 4.73 1.70
CA GLU A 74 -15.97 3.57 1.55
C GLU A 74 -15.43 2.56 0.53
N VAL A 75 -14.97 3.05 -0.63
CA VAL A 75 -14.31 2.20 -1.64
C VAL A 75 -13.06 1.54 -1.05
N LYS A 76 -12.22 2.30 -0.34
CA LYS A 76 -11.01 1.75 0.29
C LYS A 76 -11.33 0.67 1.33
N MET A 77 -12.40 0.85 2.11
CA MET A 77 -12.85 -0.17 3.07
C MET A 77 -13.25 -1.47 2.37
N GLU A 78 -13.95 -1.39 1.25
CA GLU A 78 -14.33 -2.58 0.48
C GLU A 78 -13.12 -3.31 -0.11
N GLU A 79 -12.17 -2.56 -0.70
CA GLU A 79 -10.91 -3.13 -1.20
C GLU A 79 -10.11 -3.83 -0.11
N LEU A 80 -10.00 -3.21 1.07
CA LEU A 80 -9.31 -3.80 2.22
C LEU A 80 -10.03 -5.06 2.72
N ALA A 81 -11.36 -5.04 2.78
CA ALA A 81 -12.15 -6.21 3.17
C ALA A 81 -11.90 -7.38 2.21
N GLN A 82 -11.90 -7.12 0.91
CA GLN A 82 -11.61 -8.14 -0.10
C GLN A 82 -10.17 -8.66 0.02
N ARG A 83 -9.20 -7.77 0.24
CA ARG A 83 -7.80 -8.17 0.43
C ARG A 83 -7.62 -9.04 1.66
N ILE A 84 -8.33 -8.76 2.75
CA ILE A 84 -8.34 -9.58 3.97
C ILE A 84 -8.87 -10.99 3.66
N LEU A 85 -9.98 -11.09 2.90
CA LEU A 85 -10.52 -12.39 2.50
C LEU A 85 -9.51 -13.20 1.68
N ASP A 86 -8.85 -12.58 0.71
CA ASP A 86 -7.83 -13.24 -0.11
C ASP A 86 -6.63 -13.69 0.71
N LEU A 87 -6.12 -12.83 1.60
CA LEU A 87 -5.00 -13.16 2.48
C LEU A 87 -5.35 -14.29 3.45
N ASN A 88 -6.58 -14.34 3.95
CA ASN A 88 -7.06 -15.46 4.78
C ASN A 88 -7.05 -16.77 3.99
N ARG A 89 -7.52 -16.78 2.73
CA ARG A 89 -7.47 -17.99 1.87
C ARG A 89 -6.04 -18.50 1.66
N VAL A 90 -5.12 -17.57 1.38
CA VAL A 90 -3.69 -17.90 1.20
C VAL A 90 -3.10 -18.45 2.49
N ARG A 91 -3.38 -17.82 3.64
CA ARG A 91 -2.96 -18.31 4.96
C ARG A 91 -3.47 -19.73 5.22
N ASP A 92 -4.75 -19.99 4.96
CA ASP A 92 -5.38 -21.28 5.23
C ASP A 92 -4.77 -22.38 4.35
N SER A 93 -4.52 -22.09 3.07
CA SER A 93 -3.81 -22.99 2.15
C SER A 93 -2.39 -23.30 2.63
N LEU A 94 -1.66 -22.29 3.11
CA LEU A 94 -0.32 -22.49 3.68
C LEU A 94 -0.37 -23.31 4.98
N ALA A 95 -1.39 -23.11 5.82
CA ALA A 95 -1.56 -23.86 7.07
C ALA A 95 -1.83 -25.34 6.80
N GLU A 96 -2.65 -25.66 5.80
CA GLU A 96 -2.88 -27.04 5.35
C GLU A 96 -1.57 -27.69 4.90
N LEU A 97 -0.82 -27.02 4.02
CA LEU A 97 0.49 -27.49 3.56
C LEU A 97 1.48 -27.73 4.72
N VAL A 98 1.51 -26.85 5.72
CA VAL A 98 2.35 -27.03 6.90
C VAL A 98 1.90 -28.23 7.73
N SER A 99 0.59 -28.47 7.90
CA SER A 99 0.09 -29.63 8.64
C SER A 99 0.55 -30.98 8.03
N THR A 100 0.74 -31.02 6.71
CA THR A 100 1.25 -32.23 6.04
C THR A 100 2.73 -32.50 6.30
N CYS A 101 3.48 -31.58 6.94
CA CYS A 101 4.89 -31.77 7.26
C CYS A 101 5.16 -32.60 8.53
N GLU A 102 4.13 -33.01 9.28
CA GLU A 102 4.30 -33.71 10.56
C GLU A 102 4.76 -35.19 10.46
N PHE A 103 5.06 -35.69 9.24
CA PHE A 103 5.57 -37.06 9.05
C PHE A 103 7.00 -37.27 9.61
N PRO A 104 7.36 -38.49 10.06
CA PRO A 104 8.64 -38.78 10.73
C PRO A 104 9.88 -38.37 9.92
N ARG A 105 10.82 -37.67 10.57
CA ARG A 105 12.03 -37.05 9.97
C ARG A 105 13.01 -38.01 9.26
N ARG A 106 12.79 -39.32 9.26
CA ARG A 106 13.78 -40.31 8.81
C ARG A 106 13.84 -40.52 7.29
N ASP A 107 12.78 -40.19 6.55
CA ASP A 107 12.78 -40.22 5.08
C ASP A 107 12.33 -38.85 4.53
N ARG A 108 13.28 -37.97 4.24
CA ARG A 108 12.96 -36.59 3.81
C ARG A 108 12.49 -36.54 2.36
N ARG A 109 11.18 -36.67 2.15
CA ARG A 109 10.49 -35.97 1.07
C ARG A 109 9.63 -34.90 1.72
N CYS A 110 9.80 -33.65 1.32
CA CYS A 110 8.97 -32.55 1.81
C CYS A 110 7.64 -32.59 1.05
N PRO A 111 6.50 -32.87 1.70
CA PRO A 111 5.22 -32.90 1.04
C PRO A 111 4.87 -31.52 0.47
N MET A 112 5.23 -30.43 1.16
CA MET A 112 5.03 -29.06 0.65
C MET A 112 5.74 -28.80 -0.67
N LEU A 113 7.01 -29.19 -0.81
CA LEU A 113 7.72 -29.01 -2.09
C LEU A 113 7.11 -29.90 -3.18
N SER A 114 6.65 -31.10 -2.82
CA SER A 114 6.00 -32.02 -3.76
C SER A 114 4.68 -31.43 -4.29
N SER A 115 3.84 -30.85 -3.42
CA SER A 115 2.58 -30.20 -3.79
C SER A 115 2.75 -28.94 -4.63
N LEU A 116 3.88 -28.23 -4.50
CA LEU A 116 4.21 -27.07 -5.34
C LEU A 116 4.70 -27.47 -6.74
N HIS A 117 5.23 -28.69 -6.90
CA HIS A 117 5.68 -29.23 -8.18
C HIS A 117 4.57 -29.94 -8.99
N THR A 118 3.43 -30.27 -8.39
CA THR A 118 2.34 -31.02 -9.07
C THR A 118 1.40 -30.16 -9.93
N ASN A 119 1.70 -28.87 -10.17
CA ASN A 119 0.85 -27.97 -10.95
C ASN A 119 1.26 -27.86 -12.44
N GLU A 120 1.50 -28.98 -13.13
CA GLU A 120 1.67 -28.96 -14.60
C GLU A 120 0.90 -30.05 -15.39
N GLU A 121 0.08 -30.92 -14.79
CA GLU A 121 -0.67 -31.92 -15.58
C GLU A 121 -2.14 -32.01 -15.17
N GLY A 122 -3.02 -31.29 -15.88
CA GLY A 122 -4.46 -31.44 -15.69
C GLY A 122 -5.33 -30.33 -16.30
N HIS A 123 -5.24 -30.10 -17.61
CA HIS A 123 -6.38 -29.63 -18.41
C HIS A 123 -6.43 -30.49 -19.67
N GLN A 124 -7.36 -31.43 -19.68
CA GLN A 124 -7.80 -32.16 -20.85
C GLN A 124 -9.22 -31.68 -21.20
#